data_AF-A0A142WYZ5-F1
#
_entry.id   AF-A0A142WYZ5-F1
#
_cell.length_a   1.000
_cell.length_b   1.000
_cell.length_c   1.000
_cell.angle_alpha   90.00
_cell.angle_beta   90.00
_cell.angle_gamma   90.00
#
_symmetry.space_group_name_H-M   'P 1'
#
loop_
_entity.id
_entity.type
_entity.pdbx_description
1 polymer ?
#
loop_
_entity_poly.entity_id
_entity_poly.type
_entity_poly.pdbx_seq_one_letter_code
_entity_poly.pdbx_strand_id
1 'polypeptide(L)'
;MDDEPGTRTPAADRLSTMESDDAALAEPPATFAPSAAAEPWLDTLLTDSQALEDMAIDRGDVEAVESIHAMVIALLQVRQLQNYFHRSPSRSIQGPGGVAEQLNLTRNAVYKRLEALGLEVKHFRVPMHFGELIQSSSLIPGMISKVKNLIETYPQGTSVRKPR
;
A
#
# COMPACT_ATOMS: atom_id res chain seq x y z
N MET A 1 -63.17 46.75 -38.88
CA MET A 1 -63.55 46.89 -37.46
C MET A 1 -64.03 45.49 -37.10
N ASP A 2 -63.22 44.63 -36.50
CA ASP A 2 -62.31 44.81 -35.34
C ASP A 2 -60.94 44.12 -35.64
N ASP A 3 -59.77 44.77 -35.49
CA ASP A 3 -58.99 45.14 -34.28
C ASP A 3 -58.17 43.98 -33.66
N GLU A 4 -56.92 43.84 -34.13
CA GLU A 4 -55.76 43.50 -33.29
C GLU A 4 -55.31 44.81 -32.61
N PRO A 5 -54.92 44.81 -31.32
CA PRO A 5 -53.48 44.70 -31.04
C PRO A 5 -53.10 44.14 -29.65
N GLY A 6 -51.81 43.81 -29.46
CA GLY A 6 -51.11 44.26 -28.26
C GLY A 6 -50.39 43.21 -27.42
N THR A 7 -49.11 43.05 -27.72
CA THR A 7 -48.03 42.47 -26.91
C THR A 7 -48.04 42.98 -25.45
N ARG A 8 -48.00 42.08 -24.47
CA ARG A 8 -47.45 42.37 -23.12
C ARG A 8 -46.85 41.11 -22.50
N THR A 9 -45.54 40.99 -22.65
CA THR A 9 -44.65 40.16 -21.84
C THR A 9 -44.50 40.80 -20.45
N PRO A 10 -44.60 40.06 -19.35
CA PRO A 10 -43.92 40.41 -18.11
C PRO A 10 -42.56 39.72 -18.04
N ALA A 11 -41.53 40.53 -17.82
CA ALA A 11 -40.16 40.12 -17.62
C ALA A 11 -39.94 39.60 -16.18
N ALA A 12 -39.00 38.65 -16.10
CA ALA A 12 -38.03 38.41 -15.02
C ALA A 12 -38.53 38.31 -13.57
N ASP A 13 -38.34 37.12 -12.98
CA ASP A 13 -37.49 37.04 -11.78
C ASP A 13 -36.77 35.69 -11.72
N ARG A 14 -35.52 35.72 -11.26
CA ARG A 14 -34.58 34.61 -11.13
C ARG A 14 -34.50 34.27 -9.65
N LEU A 15 -34.68 33.02 -9.23
CA LEU A 15 -33.74 32.38 -8.31
C LEU A 15 -34.08 30.91 -8.05
N SER A 16 -33.01 30.12 -7.94
CA SER A 16 -32.93 28.77 -7.42
C SER A 16 -33.72 28.55 -6.14
N THR A 17 -34.19 27.32 -5.92
CA THR A 17 -33.67 26.46 -4.84
C THR A 17 -34.11 25.02 -5.10
N MET A 18 -33.12 24.14 -5.13
CA MET A 18 -33.27 22.69 -5.12
C MET A 18 -33.82 22.25 -3.76
N GLU A 19 -34.87 21.44 -3.78
CA GLU A 19 -35.33 20.57 -2.70
C GLU A 19 -36.09 19.43 -3.38
N SER A 20 -36.08 18.17 -2.97
CA SER A 20 -35.38 17.43 -1.93
C SER A 20 -35.67 15.98 -2.38
N ASP A 21 -34.75 15.37 -3.13
CA ASP A 21 -34.89 13.93 -3.45
C ASP A 21 -34.37 13.16 -2.24
N ASP A 22 -35.28 12.40 -1.65
CA ASP A 22 -35.18 11.59 -0.45
C ASP A 22 -34.02 10.60 -0.57
N ALA A 23 -32.82 11.07 -0.22
CA ALA A 23 -31.65 10.23 -0.07
C ALA A 23 -31.87 9.38 1.18
N ALA A 24 -32.40 8.17 0.97
CA ALA A 24 -32.38 7.08 1.93
C ALA A 24 -31.09 7.14 2.75
N LEU A 25 -31.24 7.19 4.09
CA LEU A 25 -30.15 7.18 5.05
C LEU A 25 -29.20 6.03 4.74
N ALA A 26 -28.19 6.30 3.91
CA ALA A 26 -27.06 5.43 3.75
C ALA A 26 -26.34 5.45 5.09
N GLU A 27 -26.29 4.29 5.73
CA GLU A 27 -25.48 4.05 6.93
C GLU A 27 -24.10 4.69 6.75
N PRO A 28 -23.51 5.29 7.80
CA PRO A 28 -22.21 5.91 7.70
C PRO A 28 -21.26 4.88 7.09
N PRO A 29 -20.56 5.22 6.00
CA PRO A 29 -19.79 4.24 5.27
C PRO A 29 -18.75 3.67 6.20
N ALA A 30 -18.66 2.33 6.22
CA ALA A 30 -17.66 1.58 6.94
C ALA A 30 -16.33 2.36 6.88
N THR A 31 -15.95 2.93 8.03
CA THR A 31 -14.62 3.47 8.26
C THR A 31 -13.67 2.43 7.69
N PHE A 32 -12.91 2.80 6.66
CA PHE A 32 -11.83 1.95 6.17
C PHE A 32 -10.93 1.76 7.38
N ALA A 33 -11.15 0.66 8.11
CA ALA A 33 -10.31 0.31 9.22
C ALA A 33 -8.91 0.28 8.64
N PRO A 34 -7.91 0.95 9.26
CA PRO A 34 -6.54 0.65 8.91
C PRO A 34 -6.45 -0.88 8.90
N SER A 35 -5.82 -1.46 7.87
CA SER A 35 -5.55 -2.90 7.85
C SER A 35 -4.64 -3.18 9.06
N ALA A 36 -5.32 -3.40 10.19
CA ALA A 36 -4.87 -3.63 11.54
C ALA A 36 -5.22 -5.06 11.94
N ALA A 37 -5.42 -5.93 10.94
CA ALA A 37 -4.96 -7.29 11.11
C ALA A 37 -3.44 -7.17 11.27
N ALA A 38 -2.99 -7.08 12.53
CA ALA A 38 -1.61 -7.35 12.86
C ALA A 38 -1.28 -8.68 12.18
N GLU A 39 -0.26 -8.67 11.33
CA GLU A 39 0.21 -9.89 10.69
C GLU A 39 1.27 -10.45 11.63
N PRO A 40 0.92 -11.32 12.59
CA PRO A 40 1.86 -11.73 13.64
C PRO A 40 3.12 -12.37 13.06
N TRP A 41 2.99 -13.02 11.90
CA TRP A 41 4.12 -13.58 11.17
C TRP A 41 5.13 -12.51 10.71
N LEU A 42 4.67 -11.31 10.38
CA LEU A 42 5.51 -10.19 9.95
C LEU A 42 6.26 -9.61 11.14
N ASP A 43 5.58 -9.42 12.28
CA ASP A 43 6.20 -8.93 13.51
C ASP A 43 7.29 -9.90 14.01
N THR A 44 6.99 -11.20 14.02
CA THR A 44 7.99 -12.23 14.33
C THR A 44 9.15 -12.20 13.36
N LEU A 45 8.88 -12.17 12.04
CA LEU A 45 9.93 -12.14 11.02
C LEU A 45 10.84 -10.92 11.18
N LEU A 46 10.29 -9.73 11.41
CA LEU A 46 11.07 -8.51 11.59
C LEU A 46 11.89 -8.55 12.87
N THR A 47 11.32 -9.07 13.97
CA THR A 47 12.03 -9.23 15.24
C THR A 47 13.22 -10.19 15.10
N ASP A 48 12.99 -11.36 14.51
CA ASP A 48 14.03 -12.37 14.29
C ASP A 48 15.10 -11.86 13.31
N SER A 49 14.69 -11.11 12.29
CA SER A 49 15.61 -10.48 11.33
C SER A 49 16.50 -9.42 11.97
N GLN A 50 15.97 -8.65 12.93
CA GLN A 50 16.77 -7.68 13.68
C GLN A 50 17.83 -8.38 14.54
N ALA A 51 17.44 -9.45 15.25
CA ALA A 51 18.39 -10.23 16.04
C ALA A 51 19.46 -10.89 15.16
N LEU A 52 19.07 -11.39 13.98
CA LEU A 52 20.01 -11.91 12.99
C LEU A 52 20.96 -10.82 12.46
N GLU A 53 20.44 -9.63 12.16
CA GLU A 53 21.24 -8.49 11.69
C GLU A 53 22.34 -8.14 12.70
N ASP A 54 21.99 -8.01 13.98
CA ASP A 54 22.94 -7.71 15.05
C ASP A 54 24.05 -8.78 15.12
N MET A 55 23.67 -10.06 15.05
CA MET A 55 24.64 -11.17 15.02
C MET A 55 25.51 -11.17 13.76
N ALA A 56 24.95 -10.79 12.61
CA ALA A 56 25.67 -10.74 11.34
C ALA A 56 26.68 -9.59 11.32
N ILE A 57 26.31 -8.43 11.86
CA ILE A 57 27.20 -7.27 12.04
C ILE A 57 28.37 -7.66 12.96
N ASP A 58 28.09 -8.28 14.11
CA ASP A 58 29.12 -8.71 15.07
C ASP A 58 30.15 -9.67 14.45
N ARG A 59 29.73 -10.45 13.45
CA ARG A 59 30.56 -11.44 12.74
C ARG A 59 31.18 -10.90 11.44
N GLY A 60 30.81 -9.70 11.01
CA GLY A 60 31.24 -9.13 9.73
C GLY A 60 30.65 -9.86 8.51
N ASP A 61 29.50 -10.51 8.65
CA ASP A 61 28.80 -11.19 7.55
C ASP A 61 27.93 -10.19 6.76
N VAL A 62 28.56 -9.56 5.78
CA VAL A 62 27.93 -8.55 4.93
C VAL A 62 26.79 -9.13 4.09
N GLU A 63 26.89 -10.39 3.64
CA GLU A 63 25.86 -10.99 2.79
C GLU A 63 24.55 -11.22 3.54
N ALA A 64 24.64 -11.65 4.81
CA ALA A 64 23.46 -11.79 5.65
C ALA A 64 22.77 -10.44 5.89
N VAL A 65 23.54 -9.39 6.21
CA VAL A 65 23.01 -8.02 6.39
C VAL A 65 22.32 -7.53 5.12
N GLU A 66 22.96 -7.66 3.95
CA GLU A 66 22.39 -7.26 2.67
C GLU A 66 21.09 -8.01 2.36
N SER A 67 21.04 -9.31 2.68
CA SER A 67 19.85 -10.14 2.46
C SER A 67 18.67 -9.68 3.33
N ILE A 68 18.95 -9.29 4.59
CA ILE A 68 17.95 -8.74 5.51
C ILE A 68 17.45 -7.39 5.03
N HIS A 69 18.37 -6.47 4.69
CA HIS A 69 18.00 -5.14 4.20
C HIS A 69 17.18 -5.20 2.93
N ALA A 70 17.57 -6.05 1.98
CA ALA A 70 16.84 -6.22 0.74
C ALA A 70 15.40 -6.68 1.01
N MET A 71 15.21 -7.64 1.93
CA MET A 71 13.88 -8.11 2.33
C MET A 71 13.06 -7.00 3.00
N VAL A 72 13.61 -6.31 4.00
CA VAL A 72 12.92 -5.26 4.76
C VAL A 72 12.52 -4.10 3.84
N ILE A 73 13.43 -3.66 2.96
CA ILE A 73 13.14 -2.61 1.98
C ILE A 73 11.99 -3.06 1.06
N ALA A 74 12.02 -4.28 0.54
CA ALA A 74 10.96 -4.78 -0.33
C ALA A 74 9.59 -4.78 0.37
N LEU A 75 9.51 -5.25 1.62
CA LEU A 75 8.29 -5.25 2.43
C LEU A 75 7.74 -3.83 2.64
N LEU A 76 8.61 -2.87 3.00
CA LEU A 76 8.23 -1.47 3.17
C LEU A 76 7.72 -0.87 1.86
N GLN A 77 8.36 -1.17 0.72
CA GLN A 77 7.93 -0.67 -0.58
C GLN A 77 6.57 -1.22 -0.99
N VAL A 78 6.28 -2.51 -0.74
CA VAL A 78 4.94 -3.07 -0.98
C VAL A 78 3.89 -2.37 -0.12
N ARG A 79 4.18 -2.13 1.17
CA ARG A 79 3.23 -1.48 2.07
C ARG A 79 2.95 -0.05 1.64
N GLN A 80 3.97 0.68 1.21
CA GLN A 80 3.81 2.00 0.62
C GLN A 80 2.92 1.94 -0.63
N LEU A 81 3.22 1.07 -1.60
CA LEU A 81 2.43 0.95 -2.83
C LEU A 81 0.98 0.59 -2.51
N GLN A 82 0.73 -0.40 -1.66
CA GLN A 82 -0.62 -0.77 -1.22
C GLN A 82 -1.38 0.44 -0.66
N ASN A 83 -0.73 1.25 0.19
CA ASN A 83 -1.34 2.45 0.72
C ASN A 83 -1.68 3.45 -0.39
N TYR A 84 -0.79 3.71 -1.35
CA TYR A 84 -1.05 4.66 -2.44
C TYR A 84 -2.15 4.17 -3.40
N PHE A 85 -2.12 2.90 -3.77
CA PHE A 85 -3.15 2.29 -4.63
C PHE A 85 -4.54 2.34 -3.97
N HIS A 86 -4.63 2.27 -2.63
CA HIS A 86 -5.89 2.22 -1.89
C HIS A 86 -6.32 3.56 -1.25
N ARG A 87 -5.45 4.57 -1.15
CA ARG A 87 -5.77 5.90 -0.57
C ARG A 87 -6.51 6.85 -1.53
N SER A 88 -7.45 6.34 -2.32
CA SER A 88 -8.26 7.21 -3.20
C SER A 88 -9.47 7.80 -2.48
N PRO A 89 -9.68 9.13 -2.53
CA PRO A 89 -10.86 9.76 -1.96
C PRO A 89 -12.18 9.30 -2.61
N SER A 90 -12.13 8.80 -3.86
CA SER A 90 -13.28 8.27 -4.60
C SER A 90 -13.63 6.80 -4.31
N ARG A 91 -12.92 6.13 -3.37
CA ARG A 91 -12.96 4.67 -3.14
C ARG A 91 -12.61 3.78 -4.34
N SER A 92 -12.22 4.36 -5.47
CA SER A 92 -11.70 3.62 -6.62
C SER A 92 -10.20 3.40 -6.44
N ILE A 93 -9.72 2.20 -6.71
CA ILE A 93 -8.28 1.91 -6.74
C ILE A 93 -7.59 2.84 -7.75
N GLN A 94 -6.51 3.48 -7.34
CA GLN A 94 -5.76 4.35 -8.24
C GLN A 94 -5.00 3.51 -9.26
N GLY A 95 -5.10 3.86 -10.54
CA GLY A 95 -4.17 3.30 -11.53
C GLY A 95 -2.75 3.83 -11.30
N PRO A 96 -1.74 3.29 -12.01
CA PRO A 96 -0.34 3.73 -11.89
C PRO A 96 -0.12 5.23 -12.14
N GLY A 97 -1.06 5.89 -12.86
CA GLY A 97 -1.02 7.34 -13.05
C GLY A 97 -1.34 8.13 -11.77
N GLY A 98 -2.38 7.73 -11.03
CA GLY A 98 -2.73 8.39 -9.76
C GLY A 98 -1.65 8.18 -8.69
N VAL A 99 -1.11 6.96 -8.62
CA VAL A 99 0.02 6.65 -7.71
C VAL A 99 1.26 7.47 -8.06
N ALA A 100 1.54 7.66 -9.35
CA ALA A 100 2.67 8.46 -9.81
C ALA A 100 2.53 9.94 -9.38
N GLU A 101 1.33 10.51 -9.49
CA GLU A 101 1.04 11.88 -9.05
C GLU A 101 1.25 12.04 -7.53
N GLN A 102 0.75 11.10 -6.72
CA GLN A 102 0.91 11.14 -5.26
C GLN A 102 2.36 11.00 -4.80
N LEU A 103 3.17 10.26 -5.57
CA LEU A 103 4.58 10.04 -5.26
C LEU A 103 5.52 11.08 -5.90
N ASN A 104 4.99 12.03 -6.68
CA ASN A 104 5.78 12.93 -7.53
C ASN A 104 6.80 12.15 -8.41
N LEU A 105 6.33 11.05 -8.99
CA LEU A 105 7.10 10.16 -9.85
C LEU A 105 6.50 10.14 -11.26
N THR A 106 7.25 9.59 -12.21
CA THR A 106 6.69 9.24 -13.52
C THR A 106 5.90 7.93 -13.41
N ARG A 107 4.88 7.78 -14.27
CA ARG A 107 4.15 6.50 -14.41
C ARG A 107 5.09 5.31 -14.65
N ASN A 108 6.14 5.51 -15.45
CA ASN A 108 7.15 4.51 -15.73
C ASN A 108 7.94 4.11 -14.48
N ALA A 109 8.25 5.07 -13.60
CA ALA A 109 8.91 4.76 -12.33
C ALA A 109 8.04 3.89 -11.41
N VAL A 110 6.71 4.07 -11.43
CA VAL A 110 5.78 3.18 -10.70
C VAL A 110 5.83 1.75 -11.26
N TYR A 111 5.82 1.60 -12.59
CA TYR A 111 5.95 0.27 -13.22
C TYR A 111 7.28 -0.40 -12.88
N LYS A 112 8.41 0.33 -12.96
CA LYS A 112 9.72 -0.20 -12.57
C LYS A 112 9.77 -0.64 -11.11
N ARG A 113 9.08 0.09 -10.22
CA ARG A 113 9.01 -0.27 -8.79
C ARG A 113 8.20 -1.55 -8.58
N LEU A 114 7.11 -1.72 -9.32
CA LEU A 114 6.33 -2.96 -9.31
C LEU A 114 7.17 -4.14 -9.83
N GLU A 115 7.87 -3.94 -10.96
CA GLU A 115 8.77 -4.95 -11.54
C GLU A 115 9.89 -5.36 -10.58
N ALA A 116 10.55 -4.39 -9.94
CA ALA A 116 11.59 -4.65 -8.94
C ALA A 116 11.09 -5.42 -7.71
N LEU A 117 9.78 -5.42 -7.46
CA LEU A 117 9.12 -6.17 -6.39
C LEU A 117 8.47 -7.46 -6.91
N GLY A 118 8.60 -7.79 -8.21
CA GLY A 118 7.95 -8.96 -8.80
C GLY A 118 6.42 -8.88 -8.78
N LEU A 119 5.87 -7.66 -8.84
CA LEU A 119 4.43 -7.40 -8.77
C LEU A 119 3.91 -6.77 -10.06
N GLU A 120 2.60 -6.91 -10.27
CA GLU A 120 1.88 -6.32 -11.38
C GLU A 120 0.74 -5.43 -10.86
N VAL A 121 0.33 -4.45 -11.67
CA VAL A 121 -0.80 -3.56 -11.37
C VAL A 121 -2.09 -4.35 -11.07
N LYS A 122 -2.26 -5.52 -11.71
CA LYS A 122 -3.44 -6.37 -11.50
C LYS A 122 -3.57 -6.85 -10.04
N HIS A 123 -2.46 -6.99 -9.32
CA HIS A 123 -2.46 -7.39 -7.90
C HIS A 123 -3.06 -6.31 -6.98
N PHE A 124 -3.15 -5.06 -7.46
CA PHE A 124 -3.73 -3.94 -6.72
C PHE A 124 -5.15 -3.61 -7.17
N ARG A 125 -5.70 -4.27 -8.21
CA ARG A 125 -7.05 -4.00 -8.76
C ARG A 125 -8.20 -4.39 -7.85
N VAL A 126 -7.93 -5.23 -6.86
CA VAL A 126 -8.87 -5.58 -5.80
C VAL A 126 -8.13 -5.31 -4.48
N PRO A 127 -8.79 -4.81 -3.42
CA PRO A 127 -8.16 -4.64 -2.14
C PRO A 127 -7.68 -6.00 -1.60
N MET A 128 -6.39 -6.27 -1.73
CA MET A 128 -5.75 -7.46 -1.14
C MET A 128 -5.12 -7.12 0.19
N HIS A 129 -5.08 -8.10 1.08
CA HIS A 129 -4.30 -8.02 2.32
C HIS A 129 -2.80 -7.99 2.00
N PHE A 130 -2.01 -7.42 2.91
CA PHE A 130 -0.57 -7.27 2.67
C PHE A 130 0.12 -8.63 2.44
N GLY A 131 -0.15 -9.64 3.27
CA GLY A 131 0.35 -11.00 3.08
C GLY A 131 0.00 -11.60 1.71
N GLU A 132 -1.19 -11.34 1.16
CA GLU A 132 -1.57 -11.82 -0.17
C GLU A 132 -0.75 -11.14 -1.28
N LEU A 133 -0.46 -9.85 -1.13
CA LEU A 133 0.44 -9.13 -2.04
C LEU A 133 1.86 -9.70 -1.97
N ILE A 134 2.34 -10.03 -0.76
CA ILE A 134 3.65 -10.67 -0.59
C ILE A 134 3.70 -12.03 -1.28
N GLN A 135 2.66 -12.87 -1.12
CA GLN A 135 2.59 -14.17 -1.79
C GLN A 135 2.43 -14.07 -3.32
N SER A 136 1.81 -12.99 -3.80
CA SER A 136 1.64 -12.73 -5.24
C SER A 136 2.92 -12.20 -5.90
N SER A 137 3.93 -11.80 -5.13
CA SER A 137 5.23 -11.38 -5.65
C SER A 137 6.03 -12.59 -6.14
N SER A 138 6.66 -12.47 -7.29
CA SER A 138 7.61 -13.48 -7.79
C SER A 138 9.00 -13.42 -7.11
N LEU A 139 9.27 -12.41 -6.28
CA LEU A 139 10.59 -12.17 -5.68
C LEU A 139 10.57 -12.27 -4.15
N ILE A 140 9.61 -11.62 -3.50
CA ILE A 140 9.61 -11.43 -2.04
C ILE A 140 9.51 -12.75 -1.27
N PRO A 141 8.71 -13.75 -1.67
CA PRO A 141 8.69 -15.04 -0.99
C PRO A 141 10.09 -15.69 -0.91
N GLY A 142 10.87 -15.59 -2.00
CA GLY A 142 12.24 -16.10 -2.02
C GLY A 142 13.18 -15.34 -1.08
N MET A 143 13.01 -14.02 -0.95
CA MET A 143 13.78 -13.20 0.00
C MET A 143 13.45 -13.57 1.44
N ILE A 144 12.16 -13.75 1.76
CA ILE A 144 11.69 -14.20 3.08
C ILE A 144 12.25 -15.59 3.39
N SER A 145 12.16 -16.53 2.45
CA SER A 145 12.72 -17.87 2.61
C SER A 145 14.24 -17.83 2.84
N LYS A 146 14.98 -16.97 2.12
CA LYS A 146 16.43 -16.80 2.34
C LYS A 146 16.71 -16.33 3.77
N VAL A 147 16.01 -15.30 4.24
CA VAL A 147 16.21 -14.78 5.60
C VAL A 147 15.79 -15.80 6.66
N LYS A 148 14.68 -16.51 6.49
CA LYS A 148 14.29 -17.61 7.39
C LYS A 148 15.35 -18.70 7.49
N ASN A 149 15.89 -19.13 6.35
CA ASN A 149 16.99 -20.10 6.34
C ASN A 149 18.22 -19.54 7.05
N LEU A 150 18.55 -18.25 6.87
CA LEU A 150 19.65 -17.62 7.61
C LEU A 150 19.38 -17.61 9.12
N ILE A 151 18.16 -17.30 9.57
CA ILE A 151 17.78 -17.35 10.99
C ILE A 151 17.96 -18.76 11.56
N GLU A 152 17.55 -19.79 10.83
CA GLU A 152 17.66 -21.20 11.26
C GLU A 152 19.10 -21.71 11.29
N THR A 153 19.92 -21.26 10.34
CA THR A 153 21.29 -21.77 10.15
C THR A 153 22.35 -20.92 10.81
N TYR A 154 22.04 -19.67 11.18
CA TYR A 154 22.94 -18.86 11.96
C TYR A 154 23.21 -19.57 13.28
N PRO A 155 24.47 -19.89 13.60
CA PRO A 155 24.75 -20.60 14.83
C PRO A 155 24.30 -19.69 15.97
N GLN A 156 23.21 -20.09 16.63
CA GLN A 156 22.73 -19.55 17.89
C GLN A 156 23.93 -19.56 18.82
N GLY A 157 24.54 -18.40 19.03
CA GLY A 157 25.84 -18.32 19.66
C GLY A 157 25.79 -19.03 21.01
N THR A 158 26.55 -20.10 21.16
CA THR A 158 27.18 -20.41 22.44
C THR A 158 27.82 -19.12 22.90
N SER A 159 27.23 -18.53 23.93
CA SER A 159 27.71 -17.35 24.64
C SER A 159 29.23 -17.47 24.81
N VAL A 160 29.99 -16.75 23.99
CA VAL A 160 31.42 -16.57 24.21
C VAL A 160 31.49 -15.69 25.44
N ARG A 161 31.58 -16.35 26.61
CA ARG A 161 31.93 -15.70 27.86
C ARG A 161 33.22 -14.92 27.58
N LYS A 162 33.14 -13.59 27.60
CA LYS A 162 34.34 -12.75 27.68
C LYS A 162 35.18 -13.27 28.86
N PRO A 163 36.45 -13.64 28.66
CA PRO A 163 37.35 -13.81 29.79
C PRO A 163 37.50 -12.47 30.50
N ARG A 164 37.53 -12.56 31.84
CA ARG A 164 37.46 -11.49 32.86
C ARG A 164 38.18 -10.20 32.54
#